data_AF-A0A537MN42-F1
#
_entry.id   AF-A0A537MN42-F1
#
_cell.length_a   1.000
_cell.length_b   1.000
_cell.length_c   1.000
_cell.angle_alpha   90.00
_cell.angle_beta   90.00
_cell.angle_gamma   90.00
#
_symmetry.space_group_name_H-M   'P 1'
#
loop_
_entity.id
_entity.type
_entity.pdbx_description
1 polymer ?
#
loop_
_entity_poly.entity_id
_entity_poly.type
_entity_poly.pdbx_seq_one_letter_code
_entity_poly.pdbx_strand_id
1 'polypeptide(L)' 'MAPEPRKALAVMLANHAARYRGVVVPDDQRGGELALLVRGGCTLAPDAYLFTVIDRAILAEKDKLPKR' A
#
# COMPACT_ATOMS: atom_id res chain seq x y z
N MET A 1 -2.04 -17.39 -5.67
CA MET A 1 -2.37 -17.18 -4.24
C MET A 1 -3.87 -16.92 -4.14
N ALA A 2 -4.55 -17.48 -3.13
CA ALA A 2 -5.96 -17.17 -2.89
C ALA A 2 -6.16 -15.68 -2.58
N PRO A 3 -7.34 -15.08 -2.85
CA PRO A 3 -7.55 -13.64 -2.71
C PRO A 3 -7.27 -13.10 -1.30
N GLU A 4 -7.71 -13.80 -0.26
CA GLU A 4 -7.61 -13.35 1.14
C GLU A 4 -6.17 -13.34 1.68
N PRO A 5 -5.36 -14.41 1.55
CA PRO A 5 -3.95 -14.37 1.94
C PRO A 5 -3.15 -13.26 1.26
N ARG A 6 -3.46 -12.96 -0.01
CA ARG A 6 -2.80 -11.89 -0.76
C ARG A 6 -3.15 -10.51 -0.19
N LYS A 7 -4.41 -10.26 0.15
CA LYS A 7 -4.84 -9.00 0.78
C LYS A 7 -4.18 -8.85 2.15
N ALA A 8 -4.19 -9.90 2.96
CA ALA A 8 -3.57 -9.88 4.29
C ALA A 8 -2.08 -9.54 4.22
N LEU A 9 -1.35 -10.14 3.27
CA LEU A 9 0.07 -9.81 3.03
C LEU A 9 0.25 -8.35 2.62
N ALA A 10 -0.56 -7.84 1.68
CA ALA A 10 -0.48 -6.46 1.23
C ALA A 10 -0.75 -5.46 2.37
N VAL A 11 -1.76 -5.73 3.21
CA VAL A 11 -2.09 -4.90 4.37
C VAL A 11 -0.95 -4.92 5.40
N MET A 12 -0.38 -6.08 5.68
CA MET A 12 0.77 -6.19 6.60
C MET A 12 1.97 -5.35 6.12
N LEU A 13 2.33 -5.47 4.84
CA LEU A 13 3.41 -4.70 4.23
C LEU A 13 3.11 -3.20 4.19
N ALA A 14 1.87 -2.82 3.90
CA ALA A 14 1.44 -1.43 3.89
C ALA A 14 1.54 -0.79 5.28
N ASN A 15 1.09 -1.51 6.31
CA ASN A 15 1.22 -1.06 7.70
C ASN A 15 2.68 -0.92 8.14
N HIS A 16 3.56 -1.83 7.71
CA HIS A 16 5.00 -1.73 7.96
C HIS A 16 5.60 -0.47 7.32
N ALA A 17 5.35 -0.24 6.02
CA ALA A 17 5.86 0.91 5.29
C ALA A 17 5.26 2.25 5.80
N ALA A 18 3.97 2.28 6.10
CA ALA A 18 3.30 3.46 6.67
C ALA A 18 3.89 3.85 8.02
N ARG A 19 4.13 2.88 8.90
CA ARG A 19 4.80 3.09 10.18
C ARG A 19 6.20 3.68 10.01
N TYR A 20 6.98 3.15 9.07
CA TYR A 20 8.32 3.69 8.76
C TYR A 20 8.25 5.14 8.26
N ARG A 21 7.19 5.50 7.53
CA ARG A 21 6.99 6.84 6.95
C ARG A 21 6.24 7.83 7.85
N GLY A 22 5.84 7.41 9.06
CA GLY A 22 5.12 8.26 10.02
C GLY A 22 3.68 8.58 9.61
N VAL A 23 3.03 7.67 8.88
CA VAL A 23 1.63 7.80 8.44
C VAL A 23 0.81 6.58 8.83
N VAL A 24 -0.50 6.70 8.73
CA VAL A 24 -1.48 5.62 8.94
C VAL A 24 -2.17 5.32 7.62
N VAL A 25 -2.39 4.04 7.31
CA VAL A 25 -3.29 3.63 6.21
C VAL A 25 -4.72 3.65 6.77
N PRO A 26 -5.60 4.55 6.30
CA PRO A 26 -6.95 4.65 6.83
C PRO A 26 -7.86 3.56 6.25
N ASP A 27 -8.86 3.13 7.02
CA ASP A 27 -9.91 2.19 6.57
C ASP A 27 -11.06 2.88 5.80
N ASP A 28 -10.83 4.13 5.36
CA ASP A 28 -11.79 4.91 4.57
C ASP A 28 -11.47 4.86 3.06
N GLN A 29 -12.15 5.70 2.28
CA GLN A 29 -11.96 5.79 0.83
C GLN A 29 -10.48 5.96 0.41
N ARG A 30 -9.67 6.68 1.20
CA ARG A 30 -8.25 6.91 0.88
C ARG A 30 -7.44 5.62 0.93
N GLY A 31 -7.78 4.70 1.85
CA GLY A 31 -7.18 3.37 1.90
C GLY A 31 -7.55 2.52 0.67
N GLY A 32 -8.79 2.64 0.22
CA GLY A 32 -9.25 2.03 -1.03
C GLY A 32 -8.50 2.55 -2.26
N GLU A 33 -8.33 3.87 -2.37
CA GLU A 33 -7.57 4.52 -3.45
C GLU A 33 -6.09 4.11 -3.44
N LEU A 34 -5.48 4.03 -2.25
CA LEU A 34 -4.12 3.51 -2.10
C LEU A 34 -4.02 2.05 -2.57
N ALA A 35 -5.00 1.20 -2.26
CA ALA A 35 -5.03 -0.19 -2.72
C ALA A 35 -5.17 -0.30 -4.25
N LEU A 36 -5.94 0.62 -4.89
CA LEU A 36 -6.02 0.72 -6.34
C LEU A 36 -4.68 1.14 -6.96
N LEU A 37 -3.98 2.11 -6.36
CA LEU A 37 -2.66 2.54 -6.81
C LEU A 37 -1.65 1.38 -6.74
N VAL A 38 -1.64 0.63 -5.62
CA VAL A 38 -0.81 -0.58 -5.48
C VAL A 38 -1.15 -1.61 -6.54
N ARG A 39 -2.43 -1.87 -6.79
CA ARG A 39 -2.87 -2.81 -7.84
C ARG A 39 -2.41 -2.37 -9.23
N GLY A 40 -2.51 -1.08 -9.55
CA GLY A 40 -2.00 -0.49 -10.78
C GLY A 40 -0.49 -0.67 -10.91
N GLY A 41 0.27 -0.38 -9.86
CA GLY A 41 1.71 -0.59 -9.82
C GLY A 41 2.11 -2.05 -10.07
N CYS A 42 1.45 -3.01 -9.41
CA CYS A 42 1.69 -4.44 -9.62
C CYS A 42 1.31 -4.91 -11.04
N THR A 43 0.37 -4.23 -11.71
CA THR A 43 -0.02 -4.54 -13.09
C THR A 43 1.03 -4.02 -14.08
N LEU A 44 1.57 -2.82 -13.83
CA LEU A 44 2.55 -2.18 -14.69
C LEU A 44 3.96 -2.77 -14.55
N ALA A 45 4.33 -3.22 -13.35
CA ALA A 45 5.65 -3.79 -13.04
C ALA A 45 5.48 -5.15 -12.31
N PRO A 46 5.11 -6.23 -13.02
CA PRO A 46 4.79 -7.52 -12.41
C PRO A 46 6.00 -8.26 -11.83
N ASP A 47 7.21 -7.88 -12.23
CA ASP A 47 8.50 -8.40 -11.76
C ASP A 47 9.04 -7.65 -10.53
N ALA A 48 8.47 -6.49 -10.20
CA ALA A 48 8.87 -5.73 -9.03
C ALA A 48 8.48 -6.41 -7.72
N TYR A 49 9.32 -6.24 -6.69
CA TYR A 49 8.97 -6.68 -5.34
C TYR A 49 7.71 -5.95 -4.85
N LEU A 50 6.72 -6.72 -4.39
CA LEU A 50 5.45 -6.19 -3.86
C LEU A 50 5.66 -5.10 -2.80
N PHE A 51 6.63 -5.28 -1.91
CA PHE A 51 6.97 -4.30 -0.89
C PHE A 51 7.39 -2.95 -1.48
N THR A 52 8.20 -2.96 -2.54
CA THR A 52 8.63 -1.74 -3.23
C THR A 52 7.44 -1.00 -3.84
N VAL A 53 6.51 -1.72 -4.48
CA VAL A 53 5.31 -1.11 -5.05
C VAL A 53 4.45 -0.45 -3.97
N ILE A 54 4.24 -1.13 -2.85
CA ILE A 54 3.49 -0.62 -1.69
C ILE A 54 4.16 0.61 -1.09
N ASP A 55 5.47 0.55 -0.84
CA ASP A 55 6.23 1.65 -0.26
C ASP A 55 6.20 2.91 -1.16
N ARG A 56 6.30 2.72 -2.48
CA ARG A 56 6.19 3.83 -3.45
C ARG A 56 4.79 4.41 -3.51
N ALA A 57 3.74 3.59 -3.42
CA ALA A 57 2.37 4.08 -3.35
C ALA A 57 2.14 4.93 -2.09
N ILE A 58 2.63 4.49 -0.92
CA ILE A 58 2.54 5.25 0.32
C ILE A 58 3.35 6.54 0.24
N LEU A 59 4.55 6.50 -0.36
CA LEU A 59 5.36 7.70 -0.55
C LEU A 59 4.65 8.72 -1.45
N ALA A 60 4.03 8.28 -2.55
CA ALA A 60 3.31 9.14 -3.48
C ALA A 60 2.11 9.85 -2.82
N GLU A 61 1.42 9.17 -1.90
CA GLU A 61 0.22 9.67 -1.22
C GLU A 61 0.50 10.21 0.21
N LYS A 62 1.76 10.25 0.64
CA LYS A 62 2.17 10.52 2.04
C LYS A 62 1.55 11.79 2.64
N ASP A 63 1.39 12.84 1.84
CA ASP A 63 0.89 14.13 2.30
C ASP A 63 -0.64 14.17 2.43
N LYS A 64 -1.35 13.21 1.82
CA LYS A 64 -2.80 13.04 1.91
C LYS A 64 -3.21 12.02 2.98
N LEU A 65 -2.24 11.26 3.50
CA LEU A 65 -2.45 10.27 4.56
C LEU A 65 -2.40 10.89 5.96
N PRO A 66 -3.22 10.40 6.90
CA PRO A 66 -3.14 10.79 8.31
C PRO A 66 -1.73 10.58 8.86
N LYS A 67 -1.23 11.54 9.64
CA LYS A 67 0.04 11.39 10.36
C LYS A 67 -0.15 10.46 11.55
N ARG A 68 0.90 9.72 11.87
CA ARG A 68 0.94 8.78 13.00
C ARG A 68 1.48 9.45 14.26
#